data_AF-A0A524HU01-F1
#
_entry.id   AF-A0A524HU01-F1
#
_cell.length_a   1.000
_cell.length_b   1.000
_cell.length_c   1.000
_cell.angle_alpha   90.00
_cell.angle_beta   90.00
_cell.angle_gamma   90.00
#
_symmetry.space_group_name_H-M   'P 1'
#
loop_
_entity.id
_entity.type
_entity.pdbx_description
1 polymer ?
#
loop_
_entity_poly.entity_id
_entity_poly.type
_entity_poly.pdbx_seq_one_letter_code
_entity_poly.pdbx_strand_id
1 'polypeptide(L)'
;MGSIRGNRMLGAVILPLTIMLAGCSSAFDKSTGPETATGPATAFGKWTPGPGECSAAIHDAYSVVGPDRQLYPTWHPPVDPATGCSFGHEHGRDPRGSDLYQEVGDIAFGYANEALDIYDPATPRHEDHVGHKVEWENDVEMRLNGDAASAGLRITCDVLTKLHQGTHSKDAFTNNLHELVYHIRCIDGTDMHLTMMAAIGTPGEFVRSCDHDAHVQVGTATPAGSPSGGGKRILPDRGCIEEFFLVPAGQSSNIGTALRESWQISQSIRTEGGQTIASINPYYQVLHPSRFYDPVLPNGVGRPLDACYEVEPNGDYAQTSLCDNSTADGTLLGVTFDDPRSEFDGVQRFVDINSNRITNADGPDVWYSDPFGKNARTEPFPGSIRQVIATIDNDIVLESGPAIGRNRNYGGPTVHAPN
;
A
#
# COMPACT_ATOMS: atom_id res chain seq x y z
N MET A 1 54.37 -29.03 66.44
CA MET A 1 54.63 -29.05 64.99
C MET A 1 53.76 -30.12 64.36
N GLY A 2 52.70 -29.74 63.61
CA GLY A 2 51.79 -30.62 62.85
C GLY A 2 50.95 -31.60 63.72
N SER A 3 49.75 -32.07 63.38
CA SER A 3 49.03 -32.06 62.12
C SER A 3 47.56 -32.53 62.35
N ILE A 4 46.63 -31.63 62.01
CA ILE A 4 45.40 -31.84 61.21
C ILE A 4 44.14 -32.51 61.84
N ARG A 5 43.11 -31.66 61.98
CA ARG A 5 41.67 -31.97 62.16
C ARG A 5 41.04 -32.37 60.83
N GLY A 6 40.25 -33.45 60.82
CA GLY A 6 39.32 -33.77 59.74
C GLY A 6 37.97 -33.08 59.96
N ASN A 7 37.55 -32.24 59.01
CA ASN A 7 36.18 -31.75 58.89
C ASN A 7 35.59 -32.28 57.58
N ARG A 8 34.47 -33.00 57.69
CA ARG A 8 33.67 -33.47 56.55
C ARG A 8 32.93 -32.27 55.93
N MET A 9 33.19 -32.00 54.64
CA MET A 9 32.38 -31.10 53.82
C MET A 9 31.07 -31.80 53.41
N LEU A 10 29.94 -31.11 53.61
CA LEU A 10 28.71 -31.36 52.87
C LEU A 10 28.93 -30.93 51.41
N GLY A 11 28.67 -31.85 50.47
CA GLY A 11 28.62 -31.52 49.05
C GLY A 11 27.32 -30.78 48.71
N ALA A 12 27.44 -29.55 48.23
CA ALA A 12 26.36 -28.85 47.55
C ALA A 12 26.30 -29.32 46.10
N VAL A 13 25.19 -29.94 45.71
CA VAL A 13 24.88 -30.27 44.32
C VAL A 13 24.41 -28.99 43.64
N ILE A 14 25.23 -28.44 42.75
CA ILE A 14 24.86 -27.35 41.85
C ILE A 14 24.11 -27.99 40.68
N LEU A 15 22.78 -27.81 40.63
CA LEU A 15 21.97 -28.10 39.45
C LEU A 15 22.19 -26.99 38.42
N PRO A 16 22.54 -27.29 37.15
CA PRO A 16 22.56 -26.27 36.11
C PRO A 16 21.12 -25.87 35.79
N LEU A 17 20.82 -24.58 35.97
CA LEU A 17 19.58 -23.95 35.54
C LEU A 17 19.65 -23.81 34.01
N THR A 18 19.08 -24.79 33.30
CA THR A 18 18.89 -24.69 31.86
C THR A 18 17.84 -23.62 31.58
N ILE A 19 18.28 -22.43 31.18
CA ILE A 19 17.41 -21.38 30.65
C ILE A 19 16.86 -21.90 29.32
N MET A 20 15.63 -22.41 29.35
CA MET A 20 14.83 -22.64 28.15
C MET A 20 14.52 -21.26 27.56
N LEU A 21 15.24 -20.88 26.51
CA LEU A 21 14.81 -19.84 25.58
C LEU A 21 13.53 -20.33 24.92
N ALA A 22 12.37 -19.90 25.43
CA ALA A 22 11.11 -20.01 24.71
C ALA A 22 11.22 -19.13 23.46
N GLY A 23 11.37 -19.76 22.30
CA GLY A 23 11.24 -19.06 21.03
C GLY A 23 9.80 -18.58 20.89
N CYS A 24 9.58 -17.27 20.89
CA CYS A 24 8.33 -16.68 20.42
C CYS A 24 8.25 -16.94 18.91
N SER A 25 7.52 -17.97 18.50
CA SER A 25 7.03 -18.07 17.12
C SER A 25 5.81 -17.15 17.02
N SER A 26 5.94 -16.03 16.30
CA SER A 26 4.79 -15.23 15.88
C SER A 26 3.85 -16.12 15.05
N ALA A 27 2.61 -16.23 15.49
CA ALA A 27 1.62 -17.11 14.90
C ALA A 27 1.04 -16.46 13.63
N PHE A 28 1.78 -16.51 12.52
CA PHE A 28 1.10 -16.89 11.28
C PHE A 28 0.94 -18.40 11.35
N ASP A 29 -0.32 -18.85 11.35
CA ASP A 29 -0.59 -20.25 11.05
C ASP A 29 -0.14 -20.44 9.61
N LYS A 30 1.12 -20.85 9.42
CA LYS A 30 1.60 -21.37 8.15
C LYS A 30 0.72 -22.58 7.89
N SER A 31 -0.27 -22.44 7.03
CA SER A 31 -0.99 -23.59 6.53
C SER A 31 0.05 -24.53 5.93
N THR A 32 0.26 -25.65 6.61
CA THR A 32 1.31 -26.60 6.26
C THR A 32 0.75 -27.54 5.20
N GLY A 33 0.58 -26.99 3.99
CA GLY A 33 0.14 -27.69 2.79
C GLY A 33 -0.54 -26.73 1.81
N PRO A 34 -0.60 -27.05 0.50
CA PRO A 34 -1.41 -26.27 -0.43
C PRO A 34 -2.87 -26.34 0.03
N GLU A 35 -3.37 -25.23 0.57
CA GLU A 35 -4.78 -25.15 0.93
C GLU A 35 -5.62 -25.32 -0.32
N THR A 36 -6.59 -26.22 -0.27
CA THR A 36 -7.54 -26.35 -1.37
C THR A 36 -8.53 -25.19 -1.30
N ALA A 37 -8.56 -24.38 -2.36
CA ALA A 37 -9.49 -23.29 -2.51
C ALA A 37 -10.94 -23.79 -2.47
N THR A 38 -11.82 -23.05 -1.79
CA THR A 38 -13.26 -23.32 -1.72
C THR A 38 -14.03 -22.71 -2.91
N GLY A 39 -13.43 -21.75 -3.60
CA GLY A 39 -13.98 -21.06 -4.76
C GLY A 39 -13.12 -19.83 -5.13
N PRO A 40 -13.39 -19.18 -6.26
CA PRO A 40 -12.74 -17.91 -6.60
C PRO A 40 -13.33 -16.76 -5.80
N ALA A 41 -12.47 -15.86 -5.32
CA ALA A 41 -12.89 -14.55 -4.83
C ALA A 41 -13.42 -13.68 -5.98
N THR A 42 -14.15 -12.62 -5.68
CA THR A 42 -14.73 -11.68 -6.65
C THR A 42 -13.66 -11.02 -7.52
N ALA A 43 -12.46 -10.77 -6.99
CA ALA A 43 -11.36 -10.18 -7.75
C ALA A 43 -10.73 -11.16 -8.77
N PHE A 44 -10.88 -12.48 -8.58
CA PHE A 44 -10.21 -13.48 -9.40
C PHE A 44 -10.79 -13.57 -10.81
N GLY A 45 -9.90 -13.65 -11.82
CA GLY A 45 -10.28 -13.77 -13.24
C GLY A 45 -10.99 -12.54 -13.82
N LYS A 46 -10.83 -11.37 -13.19
CA LYS A 46 -11.44 -10.10 -13.66
C LYS A 46 -10.59 -9.34 -14.66
N TRP A 47 -9.26 -9.55 -14.65
CA TRP A 47 -8.37 -8.92 -15.60
C TRP A 47 -8.64 -9.46 -17.02
N THR A 48 -8.64 -8.55 -17.99
CA THR A 48 -8.84 -8.89 -19.40
C THR A 48 -7.65 -8.41 -20.22
N PRO A 49 -7.01 -9.28 -21.02
CA PRO A 49 -5.84 -8.90 -21.78
C PRO A 49 -6.14 -7.93 -22.91
N GLY A 50 -5.28 -6.93 -23.07
CA GLY A 50 -5.18 -6.07 -24.23
C GLY A 50 -4.49 -6.75 -25.42
N PRO A 51 -4.48 -6.09 -26.60
CA PRO A 51 -3.79 -6.60 -27.78
C PRO A 51 -2.30 -6.84 -27.54
N GLY A 52 -1.84 -8.08 -27.73
CA GLY A 52 -0.41 -8.45 -27.59
C GLY A 52 0.05 -8.78 -26.17
N GLU A 53 -0.85 -8.68 -25.18
CA GLU A 53 -0.59 -9.10 -23.80
C GLU A 53 -0.72 -10.62 -23.62
N CYS A 54 -0.26 -11.11 -22.46
CA CYS A 54 -0.45 -12.48 -22.00
C CYS A 54 -1.93 -12.89 -22.02
N SER A 55 -2.22 -14.19 -22.15
CA SER A 55 -3.60 -14.66 -21.99
C SER A 55 -4.07 -14.55 -20.53
N ALA A 56 -5.38 -14.40 -20.31
CA ALA A 56 -5.98 -14.45 -18.96
C ALA A 56 -5.58 -15.71 -18.18
N ALA A 57 -5.46 -16.86 -18.83
CA ALA A 57 -5.04 -18.10 -18.17
C ALA A 57 -3.60 -18.07 -17.62
N ILE A 58 -2.70 -17.32 -18.27
CA ILE A 58 -1.32 -17.13 -17.78
C ILE A 58 -1.33 -16.16 -16.59
N HIS A 59 -2.11 -15.09 -16.68
CA HIS A 59 -2.30 -14.13 -15.61
C HIS A 59 -2.90 -14.79 -14.36
N ASP A 60 -3.99 -15.53 -14.51
CA ASP A 60 -4.71 -16.17 -13.40
C ASP A 60 -3.94 -17.34 -12.76
N ALA A 61 -2.82 -17.76 -13.37
CA ALA A 61 -1.88 -18.69 -12.73
C ALA A 61 -1.15 -18.05 -11.53
N TYR A 62 -1.06 -16.72 -11.50
CA TYR A 62 -0.58 -15.96 -10.35
C TYR A 62 -1.72 -15.76 -9.35
N SER A 63 -1.85 -16.74 -8.45
CA SER A 63 -2.95 -16.78 -7.50
C SER A 63 -2.53 -17.35 -6.17
N VAL A 64 -3.26 -16.97 -5.13
CA VAL A 64 -3.04 -17.41 -3.75
C VAL A 64 -4.36 -17.77 -3.10
N VAL A 65 -4.36 -18.76 -2.22
CA VAL A 65 -5.51 -19.06 -1.37
C VAL A 65 -5.45 -18.15 -0.15
N GLY A 66 -6.44 -17.28 0.00
CA GLY A 66 -6.54 -16.33 1.10
C GLY A 66 -6.95 -17.00 2.43
N PRO A 67 -6.92 -16.27 3.55
CA PRO A 67 -7.27 -16.82 4.86
C PRO A 67 -8.71 -17.34 5.01
N ASP A 68 -9.62 -16.90 4.14
CA ASP A 68 -11.01 -17.37 4.03
C ASP A 68 -11.16 -18.59 3.11
N ARG A 69 -10.03 -19.11 2.61
CA ARG A 69 -9.91 -20.24 1.67
C ARG A 69 -10.40 -19.95 0.24
N GLN A 70 -10.70 -18.70 -0.10
CA GLN A 70 -10.99 -18.34 -1.50
C GLN A 70 -9.70 -18.17 -2.29
N LEU A 71 -9.77 -18.34 -3.62
CA LEU A 71 -8.65 -18.10 -4.54
C LEU A 71 -8.65 -16.65 -5.00
N TYR A 72 -7.54 -15.95 -4.79
CA TYR A 72 -7.35 -14.55 -5.12
C TYR A 72 -6.27 -14.38 -6.19
N PRO A 73 -6.33 -13.32 -7.01
CA PRO A 73 -5.15 -12.88 -7.73
C PRO A 73 -4.09 -12.42 -6.73
N THR A 74 -2.83 -12.50 -7.14
CA THR A 74 -1.70 -12.01 -6.34
C THR A 74 -0.66 -11.33 -7.23
N TRP A 75 0.47 -10.95 -6.66
CA TRP A 75 1.55 -10.29 -7.39
C TRP A 75 2.07 -11.17 -8.53
N HIS A 76 2.30 -10.54 -9.68
CA HIS A 76 3.04 -11.11 -10.80
C HIS A 76 4.08 -10.10 -11.30
N PRO A 77 5.19 -10.57 -11.91
CA PRO A 77 6.09 -9.67 -12.61
C PRO A 77 5.39 -9.04 -13.83
N PRO A 78 5.84 -7.88 -14.35
CA PRO A 78 5.20 -7.26 -15.53
C PRO A 78 5.29 -8.10 -16.81
N VAL A 79 6.30 -8.97 -16.88
CA VAL A 79 6.52 -9.94 -17.96
C VAL A 79 6.60 -11.33 -17.34
N ASP A 80 5.79 -12.27 -17.84
CA ASP A 80 5.84 -13.66 -17.41
C ASP A 80 7.20 -14.28 -17.77
N PRO A 81 8.01 -14.73 -16.78
CA PRO A 81 9.32 -15.31 -17.05
C PRO A 81 9.25 -16.65 -17.80
N ALA A 82 8.12 -17.36 -17.80
CA ALA A 82 8.01 -18.66 -18.46
C ALA A 82 7.79 -18.53 -19.98
N THR A 83 6.97 -17.57 -20.40
CA THR A 83 6.60 -17.37 -21.81
C THR A 83 7.20 -16.12 -22.45
N GLY A 84 7.61 -15.13 -21.64
CA GLY A 84 8.10 -13.83 -22.10
C GLY A 84 7.00 -12.87 -22.58
N CYS A 85 5.73 -13.20 -22.42
CA CYS A 85 4.64 -12.25 -22.71
C CYS A 85 4.54 -11.18 -21.61
N SER A 86 4.02 -10.00 -21.97
CA SER A 86 3.77 -8.90 -21.04
C SER A 86 2.32 -8.88 -20.56
N PHE A 87 2.07 -8.50 -19.32
CA PHE A 87 0.73 -8.26 -18.79
C PHE A 87 0.21 -6.84 -19.02
N GLY A 88 1.03 -5.93 -19.55
CA GLY A 88 0.64 -4.54 -19.80
C GLY A 88 0.68 -3.63 -18.57
N HIS A 89 0.82 -4.21 -17.37
CA HIS A 89 0.83 -3.50 -16.08
C HIS A 89 1.81 -4.12 -15.08
N GLU A 90 2.04 -3.43 -13.96
CA GLU A 90 2.92 -3.88 -12.88
C GLU A 90 2.23 -3.83 -11.51
N HIS A 91 2.81 -4.50 -10.51
CA HIS A 91 2.29 -4.53 -9.13
C HIS A 91 3.32 -4.08 -8.09
N GLY A 92 4.34 -3.34 -8.52
CA GLY A 92 5.46 -2.92 -7.71
C GLY A 92 6.46 -4.04 -7.47
N ARG A 93 7.07 -4.02 -6.29
CA ARG A 93 8.19 -4.90 -5.94
C ARG A 93 7.72 -6.32 -5.69
N ASP A 94 8.49 -7.30 -6.18
CA ASP A 94 8.27 -8.72 -5.90
C ASP A 94 8.31 -8.98 -4.39
N PRO A 95 7.20 -9.39 -3.74
CA PRO A 95 7.14 -9.53 -2.30
C PRO A 95 8.12 -10.59 -1.77
N ARG A 96 8.54 -11.55 -2.61
CA ARG A 96 9.45 -12.64 -2.24
C ARG A 96 10.83 -12.20 -1.77
N GLY A 97 11.23 -10.96 -2.07
CA GLY A 97 12.49 -10.42 -1.57
C GLY A 97 12.42 -9.83 -0.16
N SER A 98 11.21 -9.59 0.40
CA SER A 98 11.06 -9.11 1.78
C SER A 98 11.42 -10.20 2.77
N ASP A 99 12.08 -9.84 3.88
CA ASP A 99 12.36 -10.77 4.98
C ASP A 99 11.07 -11.23 5.69
N LEU A 100 9.98 -10.48 5.53
CA LEU A 100 8.65 -10.84 6.02
C LEU A 100 7.93 -11.87 5.15
N TYR A 101 8.37 -12.11 3.90
CA TYR A 101 7.66 -12.99 2.97
C TYR A 101 7.56 -14.42 3.46
N GLN A 102 8.59 -14.92 4.16
CA GLN A 102 8.57 -16.29 4.67
C GLN A 102 7.43 -16.54 5.66
N GLU A 103 6.90 -15.50 6.28
CA GLU A 103 5.82 -15.56 7.25
C GLU A 103 4.48 -15.15 6.64
N VAL A 104 4.48 -14.07 5.86
CA VAL A 104 3.28 -13.50 5.24
C VAL A 104 2.81 -14.31 4.03
N GLY A 105 3.76 -14.76 3.19
CA GLY A 105 3.46 -15.37 1.90
C GLY A 105 2.99 -14.37 0.84
N ASP A 106 2.30 -14.89 -0.17
CA ASP A 106 1.71 -14.10 -1.25
C ASP A 106 0.52 -13.27 -0.74
N ILE A 107 0.42 -12.02 -1.21
CA ILE A 107 -0.63 -11.09 -0.79
C ILE A 107 -1.89 -11.37 -1.61
N ALA A 108 -3.00 -11.72 -0.94
CA ALA A 108 -4.30 -11.89 -1.57
C ALA A 108 -4.91 -10.53 -1.95
N PHE A 109 -5.00 -10.23 -3.24
CA PHE A 109 -5.55 -8.97 -3.73
C PHE A 109 -7.09 -8.99 -3.69
N GLY A 110 -7.68 -8.12 -2.88
CA GLY A 110 -9.13 -8.00 -2.69
C GLY A 110 -9.69 -8.78 -1.49
N TYR A 111 -8.84 -9.25 -0.57
CA TYR A 111 -9.29 -9.95 0.64
C TYR A 111 -10.15 -9.08 1.58
N ALA A 112 -9.77 -7.82 1.80
CA ALA A 112 -10.55 -6.88 2.60
C ALA A 112 -11.86 -6.47 1.91
N ASN A 113 -11.89 -6.47 0.56
CA ASN A 113 -13.11 -6.28 -0.22
C ASN A 113 -14.12 -7.41 0.05
N GLU A 114 -13.68 -8.66 0.02
CA GLU A 114 -14.51 -9.84 0.34
C GLU A 114 -15.03 -9.81 1.78
N ALA A 115 -14.17 -9.42 2.73
CA ALA A 115 -14.58 -9.23 4.11
C ALA A 115 -15.64 -8.12 4.26
N LEU A 116 -15.50 -7.02 3.50
CA LEU A 116 -16.50 -5.94 3.45
C LEU A 116 -17.83 -6.39 2.89
N ASP A 117 -17.85 -7.18 1.82
CA ASP A 117 -19.10 -7.69 1.24
C ASP A 117 -19.91 -8.54 2.22
N ILE A 118 -19.23 -9.25 3.14
CA ILE A 118 -19.88 -10.02 4.20
C ILE A 118 -20.34 -9.10 5.35
N TYR A 119 -19.50 -8.14 5.74
CA TYR A 119 -19.75 -7.27 6.88
C TYR A 119 -20.81 -6.19 6.61
N ASP A 120 -20.70 -5.51 5.46
CA ASP A 120 -21.62 -4.48 4.98
C ASP A 120 -21.97 -4.70 3.49
N PRO A 121 -22.86 -5.66 3.19
CA PRO A 121 -23.29 -5.96 1.83
C PRO A 121 -24.02 -4.79 1.14
N ALA A 122 -24.39 -3.72 1.86
CA ALA A 122 -25.04 -2.55 1.28
C ALA A 122 -24.02 -1.55 0.69
N THR A 123 -22.74 -1.66 1.06
CA THR A 123 -21.67 -0.79 0.56
C THR A 123 -20.48 -1.59 0.00
N PRO A 124 -20.71 -2.52 -0.95
CA PRO A 124 -19.67 -3.39 -1.46
C PRO A 124 -18.58 -2.57 -2.16
N ARG A 125 -17.34 -3.07 -2.09
CA ARG A 125 -16.19 -2.45 -2.76
C ARG A 125 -15.45 -3.51 -3.55
N HIS A 126 -15.35 -3.32 -4.85
CA HIS A 126 -14.50 -4.16 -5.72
C HIS A 126 -13.47 -3.30 -6.41
N GLU A 127 -12.22 -3.60 -6.14
CA GLU A 127 -11.05 -2.93 -6.70
C GLU A 127 -10.63 -3.59 -8.01
N ASP A 128 -10.08 -2.78 -8.91
CA ASP A 128 -9.51 -3.30 -10.13
C ASP A 128 -8.12 -3.90 -9.84
N HIS A 129 -7.76 -4.91 -10.63
CA HIS A 129 -6.55 -5.68 -10.38
C HIS A 129 -5.29 -4.79 -10.47
N VAL A 130 -5.19 -3.96 -11.52
CA VAL A 130 -3.97 -3.22 -11.82
C VAL A 130 -3.61 -2.18 -10.75
N GLY A 131 -4.57 -1.71 -9.95
CA GLY A 131 -4.32 -0.76 -8.88
C GLY A 131 -3.56 -1.34 -7.68
N HIS A 132 -3.41 -2.66 -7.52
CA HIS A 132 -2.70 -3.24 -6.37
C HIS A 132 -1.18 -3.08 -6.47
N LYS A 133 -0.57 -2.25 -5.60
CA LYS A 133 0.87 -1.97 -5.63
C LYS A 133 1.57 -2.38 -4.35
N VAL A 134 2.58 -3.22 -4.50
CA VAL A 134 3.41 -3.79 -3.44
C VAL A 134 4.73 -3.03 -3.34
N GLU A 135 5.16 -2.74 -2.13
CA GLU A 135 6.46 -2.18 -1.83
C GLU A 135 6.99 -2.79 -0.52
N TRP A 136 8.30 -2.92 -0.41
CA TRP A 136 8.95 -3.38 0.81
C TRP A 136 10.36 -2.83 0.93
N GLU A 137 10.90 -2.85 2.14
CA GLU A 137 12.32 -2.69 2.40
C GLU A 137 12.69 -3.40 3.70
N ASN A 138 13.84 -4.05 3.72
CA ASN A 138 14.36 -4.73 4.91
C ASN A 138 15.35 -3.82 5.65
N ASP A 139 15.47 -4.01 6.96
CA ASP A 139 16.42 -3.30 7.82
C ASP A 139 16.33 -1.76 7.76
N VAL A 140 15.14 -1.19 7.53
CA VAL A 140 14.96 0.27 7.50
C VAL A 140 15.16 0.87 8.88
N GLU A 141 16.07 1.83 8.98
CA GLU A 141 16.30 2.55 10.23
C GLU A 141 15.18 3.56 10.48
N MET A 142 14.49 3.39 11.60
CA MET A 142 13.38 4.24 12.01
C MET A 142 13.87 5.43 12.83
N ARG A 143 13.37 6.62 12.50
CA ARG A 143 13.47 7.79 13.36
C ARG A 143 12.43 7.67 14.47
N LEU A 144 12.89 7.86 15.69
CA LEU A 144 12.09 7.73 16.91
C LEU A 144 11.57 9.09 17.36
N ASN A 145 10.35 9.12 17.88
CA ASN A 145 9.81 10.29 18.56
C ASN A 145 10.28 10.28 20.02
N GLY A 146 11.14 11.22 20.44
CA GLY A 146 11.56 11.31 21.84
C GLY A 146 12.72 12.28 22.13
N ASP A 147 12.93 12.57 23.43
CA ASP A 147 14.04 13.37 23.95
C ASP A 147 15.41 12.68 23.75
N ALA A 148 16.51 13.34 24.16
CA ALA A 148 17.90 12.90 23.99
C ALA A 148 18.22 11.44 24.41
N ALA A 149 17.36 10.79 25.20
CA ALA A 149 17.45 9.36 25.54
C ALA A 149 17.21 8.43 24.33
N SER A 150 16.49 8.87 23.31
CA SER A 150 16.27 8.15 22.04
C SER A 150 17.45 8.28 21.07
N ALA A 151 18.35 9.25 21.28
CA ALA A 151 19.44 9.57 20.35
C ALA A 151 20.54 8.49 20.22
N GLY A 152 20.48 7.44 21.05
CA GLY A 152 21.37 6.28 20.97
C GLY A 152 20.67 4.96 20.64
N LEU A 153 19.33 4.96 20.48
CA LEU A 153 18.58 3.77 20.13
C LEU A 153 18.46 3.70 18.62
N ARG A 154 18.98 2.62 18.05
CA ARG A 154 18.80 2.28 16.65
C ARG A 154 17.73 1.20 16.57
N ILE A 155 16.60 1.51 15.96
CA ILE A 155 15.55 0.53 15.67
C ILE A 155 15.51 0.37 14.17
N THR A 156 15.79 -0.85 13.70
CA THR A 156 15.58 -1.26 12.31
C THR A 156 14.32 -2.07 12.20
N CYS A 157 13.63 -1.92 11.07
CA CYS A 157 12.41 -2.66 10.78
C CYS A 157 12.44 -3.24 9.37
N ASP A 158 11.80 -4.37 9.19
CA ASP A 158 11.38 -4.86 7.89
C ASP A 158 9.95 -4.38 7.65
N VAL A 159 9.69 -3.88 6.45
CA VAL A 159 8.37 -3.37 6.05
C VAL A 159 7.98 -4.04 4.75
N LEU A 160 6.76 -4.59 4.70
CA LEU A 160 6.11 -5.07 3.48
C LEU A 160 4.70 -4.52 3.45
N THR A 161 4.36 -3.82 2.37
CA THR A 161 3.07 -3.17 2.28
C THR A 161 2.50 -3.18 0.88
N LYS A 162 1.18 -3.09 0.81
CA LYS A 162 0.43 -2.95 -0.43
C LYS A 162 -0.73 -2.01 -0.22
N LEU A 163 -0.91 -1.07 -1.16
CA LEU A 163 -2.10 -0.24 -1.25
C LEU A 163 -2.72 -0.44 -2.64
N HIS A 164 -4.05 -0.53 -2.71
CA HIS A 164 -4.73 -0.35 -3.99
C HIS A 164 -4.79 1.14 -4.36
N GLN A 165 -4.13 1.53 -5.43
CA GLN A 165 -4.05 2.89 -5.95
C GLN A 165 -4.73 2.95 -7.32
N GLY A 166 -5.94 3.50 -7.37
CA GLY A 166 -6.72 3.68 -8.61
C GLY A 166 -6.22 4.83 -9.49
N THR A 167 -4.91 4.91 -9.75
CA THR A 167 -4.20 6.04 -10.40
C THR A 167 -4.58 6.26 -11.86
N HIS A 168 -5.37 5.38 -12.47
CA HIS A 168 -5.75 5.45 -13.89
C HIS A 168 -7.23 5.79 -14.14
N SER A 169 -8.11 5.63 -13.15
CA SER A 169 -9.58 5.74 -13.31
C SER A 169 -10.22 6.83 -12.45
N LYS A 170 -11.44 7.23 -12.82
CA LYS A 170 -12.24 8.21 -12.08
C LYS A 170 -12.63 7.77 -10.66
N ASP A 171 -12.52 6.47 -10.35
CA ASP A 171 -12.99 5.88 -9.10
C ASP A 171 -12.37 6.61 -7.89
N ALA A 172 -11.07 6.85 -7.96
CA ALA A 172 -10.29 7.57 -6.96
C ALA A 172 -10.74 9.01 -6.69
N PHE A 173 -11.60 9.63 -7.51
CA PHE A 173 -12.09 10.98 -7.26
C PHE A 173 -13.23 11.00 -6.23
N THR A 174 -14.11 10.01 -6.22
CA THR A 174 -15.26 9.94 -5.30
C THR A 174 -15.16 8.81 -4.28
N ASN A 175 -14.35 7.79 -4.55
CA ASN A 175 -14.16 6.62 -3.70
C ASN A 175 -12.97 6.84 -2.76
N ASN A 176 -13.20 6.70 -1.46
CA ASN A 176 -12.15 6.81 -0.45
C ASN A 176 -11.75 5.47 0.17
N LEU A 177 -12.35 4.35 -0.24
CA LEU A 177 -12.08 3.03 0.30
C LEU A 177 -11.05 2.30 -0.55
N HIS A 178 -9.90 2.03 0.05
CA HIS A 178 -8.78 1.35 -0.61
C HIS A 178 -8.21 0.22 0.24
N GLU A 179 -8.02 -0.97 -0.34
CA GLU A 179 -7.44 -2.09 0.40
C GLU A 179 -5.98 -1.80 0.74
N LEU A 180 -5.68 -1.89 2.04
CA LEU A 180 -4.37 -1.74 2.63
C LEU A 180 -3.95 -3.07 3.26
N VAL A 181 -2.76 -3.54 2.88
CA VAL A 181 -2.03 -4.61 3.56
C VAL A 181 -0.73 -4.02 4.08
N TYR A 182 -0.47 -4.15 5.37
CA TYR A 182 0.65 -3.48 6.03
C TYR A 182 1.30 -4.40 7.05
N HIS A 183 2.55 -4.77 6.80
CA HIS A 183 3.37 -5.59 7.68
C HIS A 183 4.61 -4.80 8.08
N ILE A 184 4.89 -4.79 9.38
CA ILE A 184 6.11 -4.21 9.93
C ILE A 184 6.60 -5.08 11.08
N ARG A 185 7.89 -5.39 11.09
CA ARG A 185 8.58 -6.01 12.23
C ARG A 185 9.84 -5.25 12.54
N CYS A 186 10.07 -4.95 13.80
CA CYS A 186 11.22 -4.19 14.26
C CYS A 186 11.99 -4.96 15.33
N ILE A 187 13.27 -4.63 15.47
CA ILE A 187 14.15 -5.25 16.46
C ILE A 187 13.81 -4.92 17.92
N ASP A 188 12.94 -3.94 18.16
CA ASP A 188 12.44 -3.56 19.50
C ASP A 188 11.21 -4.38 19.94
N GLY A 189 10.74 -5.29 19.09
CA GLY A 189 9.53 -6.09 19.34
C GLY A 189 8.24 -5.49 18.75
N THR A 190 8.30 -4.30 18.13
CA THR A 190 7.18 -3.78 17.35
C THR A 190 6.90 -4.76 16.19
N ASP A 191 5.73 -5.38 16.20
CA ASP A 191 5.29 -6.30 15.16
C ASP A 191 3.80 -6.12 14.90
N MET A 192 3.43 -5.81 13.66
CA MET A 192 2.04 -5.66 13.22
C MET A 192 1.86 -6.19 11.80
N HIS A 193 0.82 -7.00 11.60
CA HIS A 193 0.38 -7.47 10.30
C HIS A 193 -1.10 -7.17 10.13
N LEU A 194 -1.39 -6.16 9.32
CA LEU A 194 -2.69 -5.56 9.20
C LEU A 194 -3.24 -5.72 7.79
N THR A 195 -4.52 -6.03 7.67
CA THR A 195 -5.27 -5.95 6.40
C THR A 195 -6.61 -5.29 6.64
N MET A 196 -6.97 -4.30 5.82
CA MET A 196 -8.20 -3.54 5.98
C MET A 196 -8.60 -2.77 4.73
N MET A 197 -9.85 -2.34 4.68
CA MET A 197 -10.33 -1.26 3.82
C MET A 197 -10.02 0.09 4.46
N ALA A 198 -8.94 0.72 4.01
CA ALA A 198 -8.56 2.06 4.46
C ALA A 198 -9.54 3.09 3.90
N ALA A 199 -10.26 3.78 4.77
CA ALA A 199 -10.99 4.99 4.42
C ALA A 199 -10.03 6.19 4.43
N ILE A 200 -9.76 6.78 3.27
CA ILE A 200 -8.72 7.81 3.08
C ILE A 200 -9.39 9.18 2.88
N GLY A 201 -9.41 9.97 3.95
CA GLY A 201 -10.09 11.25 4.00
C GLY A 201 -11.61 11.14 3.84
N THR A 202 -12.22 12.21 3.35
CA THR A 202 -13.67 12.31 3.12
C THR A 202 -14.06 11.67 1.79
N PRO A 203 -15.15 10.88 1.73
CA PRO A 203 -15.66 10.33 0.47
C PRO A 203 -16.30 11.42 -0.41
N GLY A 204 -16.28 11.26 -1.73
CA GLY A 204 -16.88 12.21 -2.69
C GLY A 204 -16.04 13.46 -3.00
N GLU A 205 -14.91 13.64 -2.31
CA GLU A 205 -13.97 14.75 -2.53
C GLU A 205 -12.51 14.25 -2.54
N PHE A 206 -11.59 15.13 -2.91
CA PHE A 206 -10.15 14.95 -2.68
C PHE A 206 -9.50 16.31 -2.37
N VAL A 207 -8.21 16.33 -2.04
CA VAL A 207 -7.42 17.56 -1.82
C VAL A 207 -6.54 17.82 -3.04
N ARG A 208 -6.48 19.06 -3.51
CA ARG A 208 -5.73 19.43 -4.72
C ARG A 208 -4.21 19.22 -4.53
N SER A 209 -3.53 18.69 -5.55
CA SER A 209 -2.07 18.42 -5.48
C SER A 209 -1.20 19.66 -5.39
N CYS A 210 -1.59 20.76 -6.02
CA CYS A 210 -0.82 22.00 -6.01
C CYS A 210 -1.23 22.97 -4.89
N ASP A 211 -2.31 22.67 -4.15
CA ASP A 211 -2.75 23.39 -2.96
C ASP A 211 -3.32 22.38 -1.94
N HIS A 212 -2.47 21.97 -1.00
CA HIS A 212 -2.74 20.88 -0.05
C HIS A 212 -3.83 21.18 1.01
N ASP A 213 -4.42 22.38 0.95
CA ASP A 213 -5.55 22.80 1.78
C ASP A 213 -6.84 23.02 0.98
N ALA A 214 -6.78 23.01 -0.35
CA ALA A 214 -7.94 23.14 -1.21
C ALA A 214 -8.65 21.80 -1.41
N HIS A 215 -9.87 21.68 -0.87
CA HIS A 215 -10.74 20.52 -1.09
C HIS A 215 -11.54 20.67 -2.39
N VAL A 216 -11.50 19.64 -3.24
CA VAL A 216 -12.25 19.54 -4.49
C VAL A 216 -13.42 18.59 -4.30
N GLN A 217 -14.63 19.15 -4.30
CA GLN A 217 -15.87 18.37 -4.28
C GLN A 217 -16.14 17.80 -5.67
N VAL A 218 -16.26 16.49 -5.79
CA VAL A 218 -16.46 15.81 -7.08
C VAL A 218 -17.90 15.35 -7.25
N GLY A 219 -18.46 14.71 -6.22
CA GLY A 219 -19.82 14.21 -6.30
C GLY A 219 -20.16 13.25 -5.16
N THR A 220 -21.22 12.47 -5.37
CA THR A 220 -21.64 11.46 -4.40
C THR A 220 -20.55 10.41 -4.19
N ALA A 221 -20.30 10.08 -2.93
CA ALA A 221 -19.46 8.96 -2.53
C ALA A 221 -19.81 7.69 -3.32
N THR A 222 -18.80 6.94 -3.73
CA THR A 222 -19.00 5.64 -4.38
C THR A 222 -18.12 4.62 -3.66
N PRO A 223 -18.70 3.67 -2.89
CA PRO A 223 -20.12 3.52 -2.53
C PRO A 223 -20.69 4.71 -1.71
N ALA A 224 -22.02 4.92 -1.78
CA ALA A 224 -22.67 6.07 -1.14
C ALA A 224 -22.60 6.07 0.40
N GLY A 225 -22.49 4.88 1.02
CA GLY A 225 -22.35 4.73 2.47
C GLY A 225 -20.91 4.69 2.96
N SER A 226 -19.93 5.04 2.13
CA SER A 226 -18.52 5.01 2.51
C SER A 226 -18.25 5.89 3.74
N PRO A 227 -17.61 5.38 4.80
CA PRO A 227 -17.28 6.18 5.96
C PRO A 227 -16.17 7.19 5.64
N SER A 228 -16.20 8.36 6.27
CA SER A 228 -15.01 9.21 6.35
C SER A 228 -13.93 8.54 7.18
N GLY A 229 -12.68 8.68 6.76
CA GLY A 229 -11.51 8.23 7.51
C GLY A 229 -10.50 9.33 7.75
N GLY A 230 -9.35 8.95 8.32
CA GLY A 230 -8.23 9.86 8.51
C GLY A 230 -7.43 10.06 7.23
N GLY A 231 -6.43 10.95 7.30
CA GLY A 231 -5.55 11.22 6.18
C GLY A 231 -6.25 11.94 5.01
N LYS A 232 -5.65 11.89 3.82
CA LYS A 232 -6.09 12.66 2.64
C LYS A 232 -5.71 11.93 1.35
N ARG A 233 -6.64 11.93 0.38
CA ARG A 233 -6.32 11.69 -1.04
C ARG A 233 -5.95 13.05 -1.64
N ILE A 234 -4.68 13.23 -2.00
CA ILE A 234 -4.18 14.44 -2.66
C ILE A 234 -3.95 14.10 -4.12
N LEU A 235 -4.75 14.69 -5.02
CA LEU A 235 -4.78 14.32 -6.44
C LEU A 235 -4.68 15.57 -7.33
N PRO A 236 -4.10 15.45 -8.54
CA PRO A 236 -4.02 16.56 -9.49
C PRO A 236 -5.39 16.87 -10.10
N ASP A 237 -5.64 18.16 -10.35
CA ASP A 237 -6.82 18.65 -11.07
C ASP A 237 -6.42 19.62 -12.19
N ARG A 238 -7.40 20.04 -12.99
CA ARG A 238 -7.20 20.95 -14.12
C ARG A 238 -6.50 22.24 -13.71
N GLY A 239 -6.81 22.80 -12.54
CA GLY A 239 -6.15 24.00 -12.05
C GLY A 239 -4.65 23.81 -11.88
N CYS A 240 -4.21 22.66 -11.38
CA CYS A 240 -2.78 22.34 -11.29
C CYS A 240 -2.11 22.16 -12.66
N ILE A 241 -2.85 21.67 -13.66
CA ILE A 241 -2.34 21.58 -15.04
C ILE A 241 -2.12 22.98 -15.62
N GLU A 242 -3.11 23.85 -15.53
CA GLU A 242 -3.04 25.21 -16.08
C GLU A 242 -1.98 26.07 -15.37
N GLU A 243 -1.80 25.91 -14.06
CA GLU A 243 -0.86 26.75 -13.30
C GLU A 243 0.60 26.26 -13.36
N PHE A 244 0.82 24.94 -13.39
CA PHE A 244 2.16 24.37 -13.20
C PHE A 244 2.63 23.48 -14.36
N PHE A 245 1.73 22.97 -15.20
CA PHE A 245 2.09 22.11 -16.33
C PHE A 245 2.17 22.89 -17.64
N LEU A 246 1.14 23.68 -17.96
CA LEU A 246 1.11 24.57 -19.13
C LEU A 246 1.75 25.89 -18.74
N VAL A 247 2.87 26.25 -19.35
CA VAL A 247 3.66 27.42 -18.94
C VAL A 247 4.09 28.27 -20.14
N PRO A 248 4.39 29.58 -19.94
CA PRO A 248 4.87 30.44 -21.01
C PRO A 248 6.16 29.95 -21.65
N ALA A 249 6.34 30.21 -22.94
CA ALA A 249 7.56 29.86 -23.69
C ALA A 249 8.84 30.29 -22.96
N GLY A 250 9.78 29.36 -22.78
CA GLY A 250 11.05 29.60 -22.07
C GLY A 250 11.01 29.34 -20.57
N GLN A 251 9.87 28.91 -20.01
CA GLN A 251 9.76 28.33 -18.68
C GLN A 251 9.75 26.81 -18.73
N SER A 252 9.99 26.16 -17.59
CA SER A 252 9.89 24.70 -17.47
C SER A 252 8.66 24.34 -16.65
N SER A 253 7.89 23.36 -17.12
CA SER A 253 6.74 22.83 -16.37
C SER A 253 7.20 22.27 -15.02
N ASN A 254 6.47 22.60 -13.94
CA ASN A 254 6.69 22.04 -12.62
C ASN A 254 5.84 20.78 -12.40
N ILE A 255 6.33 19.67 -12.95
CA ILE A 255 5.62 18.38 -12.92
C ILE A 255 5.41 17.86 -11.50
N GLY A 256 6.37 18.06 -10.59
CA GLY A 256 6.26 17.59 -9.21
C GLY A 256 5.10 18.22 -8.43
N THR A 257 4.74 19.46 -8.78
CA THR A 257 3.57 20.16 -8.23
C THR A 257 2.30 19.85 -9.03
N ALA A 258 2.39 19.82 -10.37
CA ALA A 258 1.23 19.64 -11.24
C ALA A 258 0.65 18.21 -11.21
N LEU A 259 1.52 17.20 -11.16
CA LEU A 259 1.22 15.80 -11.49
C LEU A 259 1.85 14.85 -10.47
N ARG A 260 1.38 14.96 -9.24
CA ARG A 260 1.73 14.06 -8.13
C ARG A 260 0.49 13.70 -7.34
N GLU A 261 0.31 12.42 -7.10
CA GLU A 261 -0.68 11.93 -6.14
C GLU A 261 0.00 11.59 -4.80
N SER A 262 -0.65 11.94 -3.70
CA SER A 262 -0.29 11.51 -2.35
C SER A 262 -1.50 10.90 -1.67
N TRP A 263 -1.39 9.64 -1.32
CA TRP A 263 -2.39 8.86 -0.61
C TRP A 263 -1.95 8.75 0.85
N GLN A 264 -2.35 9.71 1.65
CA GLN A 264 -1.95 9.80 3.06
C GLN A 264 -2.90 8.96 3.89
N ILE A 265 -2.41 7.84 4.42
CA ILE A 265 -3.18 6.95 5.27
C ILE A 265 -3.15 7.46 6.71
N SER A 266 -4.27 7.30 7.41
CA SER A 266 -4.29 7.33 8.87
C SER A 266 -5.32 6.34 9.38
N GLN A 267 -4.86 5.15 9.77
CA GLN A 267 -5.70 4.04 10.19
C GLN A 267 -5.32 3.53 11.57
N SER A 268 -6.27 2.86 12.21
CA SER A 268 -6.08 2.29 13.52
C SER A 268 -6.92 1.03 13.70
N ILE A 269 -6.39 0.06 14.42
CA ILE A 269 -7.18 -1.04 14.96
C ILE A 269 -7.76 -0.61 16.30
N ARG A 270 -9.09 -0.70 16.46
CA ARG A 270 -9.81 -0.33 17.67
C ARG A 270 -10.67 -1.47 18.19
N THR A 271 -10.62 -1.72 19.50
CA THR A 271 -11.51 -2.67 20.16
C THR A 271 -12.97 -2.21 20.11
N GLU A 272 -13.91 -3.10 20.43
CA GLU A 272 -15.33 -2.76 20.58
C GLU A 272 -15.58 -1.62 21.60
N GLY A 273 -14.73 -1.51 22.63
CA GLY A 273 -14.77 -0.41 23.61
C GLY A 273 -14.19 0.91 23.09
N GLY A 274 -13.69 0.95 21.84
CA GLY A 274 -13.09 2.13 21.22
C GLY A 274 -11.61 2.37 21.54
N GLN A 275 -10.97 1.50 22.32
CA GLN A 275 -9.53 1.60 22.60
C GLN A 275 -8.73 1.33 21.33
N THR A 276 -7.83 2.23 20.98
CA THR A 276 -6.88 2.01 19.88
C THR A 276 -5.73 1.12 20.36
N ILE A 277 -5.54 -0.02 19.69
CA ILE A 277 -4.48 -1.00 20.01
C ILE A 277 -3.33 -0.97 19.01
N ALA A 278 -3.56 -0.48 17.80
CA ALA A 278 -2.54 -0.23 16.79
C ALA A 278 -2.92 0.96 15.92
N SER A 279 -1.94 1.73 15.43
CA SER A 279 -2.15 2.78 14.43
C SER A 279 -0.95 2.94 13.49
N ILE A 280 -1.25 3.28 12.23
CA ILE A 280 -0.28 3.44 11.14
C ILE A 280 -0.63 4.66 10.29
N ASN A 281 0.37 5.40 9.80
CA ASN A 281 0.18 6.54 8.89
C ASN A 281 1.11 6.50 7.66
N PRO A 282 1.20 5.40 6.88
CA PRO A 282 2.04 5.37 5.68
C PRO A 282 1.50 6.30 4.59
N TYR A 283 2.37 7.01 3.87
CA TYR A 283 1.96 7.86 2.74
C TYR A 283 2.46 7.27 1.43
N TYR A 284 1.54 6.94 0.52
CA TYR A 284 1.89 6.38 -0.79
C TYR A 284 1.88 7.48 -1.82
N GLN A 285 2.93 7.54 -2.61
CA GLN A 285 3.18 8.62 -3.54
C GLN A 285 3.26 8.05 -4.95
N VAL A 286 2.60 8.70 -5.89
CA VAL A 286 2.67 8.37 -7.31
C VAL A 286 3.09 9.60 -8.08
N LEU A 287 4.16 9.46 -8.84
CA LEU A 287 4.64 10.48 -9.75
C LEU A 287 4.09 10.17 -11.14
N HIS A 288 3.77 11.24 -11.88
CA HIS A 288 3.32 11.15 -13.26
C HIS A 288 2.11 10.21 -13.43
N PRO A 289 1.03 10.39 -12.65
CA PRO A 289 -0.18 9.58 -12.81
C PRO A 289 -0.76 9.75 -14.22
N SER A 290 -1.49 8.75 -14.71
CA SER A 290 -2.11 8.79 -16.05
C SER A 290 -3.40 9.62 -16.13
N ARG A 291 -3.75 10.33 -15.05
CA ARG A 291 -4.96 11.17 -14.99
C ARG A 291 -4.79 12.40 -14.12
N PHE A 292 -5.64 13.38 -14.36
CA PHE A 292 -6.01 14.45 -13.44
C PHE A 292 -7.52 14.66 -13.47
N TYR A 293 -8.07 15.30 -12.44
CA TYR A 293 -9.49 15.63 -12.40
C TYR A 293 -9.80 16.86 -13.27
N ASP A 294 -10.71 16.70 -14.22
CA ASP A 294 -11.22 17.81 -15.02
C ASP A 294 -12.75 17.72 -15.12
N PRO A 295 -13.51 18.59 -14.41
CA PRO A 295 -14.96 18.51 -14.38
C PRO A 295 -15.63 18.76 -15.74
N VAL A 296 -14.93 19.33 -16.74
CA VAL A 296 -15.53 19.60 -18.06
C VAL A 296 -15.38 18.42 -19.02
N LEU A 297 -14.53 17.45 -18.70
CA LEU A 297 -14.30 16.27 -19.53
C LEU A 297 -15.24 15.11 -19.18
N PRO A 298 -15.50 14.18 -20.13
CA PRO A 298 -16.25 12.97 -19.84
C PRO A 298 -15.68 12.25 -18.61
N ASN A 299 -16.56 11.83 -17.70
CA ASN A 299 -16.20 11.16 -16.46
C ASN A 299 -15.32 11.98 -15.49
N GLY A 300 -15.09 13.26 -15.74
CA GLY A 300 -14.23 14.08 -14.89
C GLY A 300 -12.73 13.80 -15.06
N VAL A 301 -12.31 13.11 -16.14
CA VAL A 301 -10.94 12.61 -16.31
C VAL A 301 -10.24 13.34 -17.45
N GLY A 302 -9.20 14.10 -17.11
CA GLY A 302 -8.19 14.55 -18.06
C GLY A 302 -6.98 13.63 -18.11
N ARG A 303 -6.27 13.62 -19.24
CA ARG A 303 -5.04 12.84 -19.44
C ARG A 303 -3.86 13.80 -19.57
N PRO A 304 -2.79 13.65 -18.78
CA PRO A 304 -1.61 14.50 -18.93
C PRO A 304 -0.98 14.44 -20.32
N LEU A 305 -1.08 13.28 -20.99
CA LEU A 305 -0.62 13.14 -22.36
C LEU A 305 -1.43 14.00 -23.34
N ASP A 306 -2.75 14.13 -23.16
CA ASP A 306 -3.56 15.04 -23.98
C ASP A 306 -3.12 16.49 -23.74
N ALA A 307 -2.80 16.85 -22.49
CA ALA A 307 -2.28 18.17 -22.13
C ALA A 307 -0.90 18.47 -22.75
N CYS A 308 -0.11 17.46 -23.13
CA CYS A 308 1.14 17.68 -23.88
C CYS A 308 0.91 18.28 -25.28
N TYR A 309 -0.28 18.07 -25.85
CA TYR A 309 -0.66 18.61 -27.16
C TYR A 309 -1.43 19.94 -27.05
N GLU A 310 -1.73 20.39 -25.83
CA GLU A 310 -2.49 21.62 -25.59
C GLU A 310 -1.62 22.87 -25.76
N VAL A 311 -2.22 23.90 -26.35
CA VAL A 311 -1.71 25.27 -26.34
C VAL A 311 -2.84 26.18 -25.91
N GLU A 312 -2.67 26.87 -24.80
CA GLU A 312 -3.67 27.77 -24.25
C GLU A 312 -3.79 29.06 -25.10
N PRO A 313 -4.90 29.82 -24.98
CA PRO A 313 -5.08 31.06 -25.74
C PRO A 313 -4.01 32.14 -25.49
N ASN A 314 -3.36 32.13 -24.32
CA ASN A 314 -2.21 32.98 -23.97
C ASN A 314 -0.89 32.50 -24.60
N GLY A 315 -0.87 31.33 -25.24
CA GLY A 315 0.30 30.70 -25.83
C GLY A 315 1.05 29.76 -24.90
N ASP A 316 0.54 29.47 -23.70
CA ASP A 316 1.18 28.56 -22.74
C ASP A 316 1.00 27.10 -23.19
N TYR A 317 2.04 26.29 -22.98
CA TYR A 317 2.07 24.89 -23.38
C TYR A 317 3.02 24.09 -22.48
N ALA A 318 2.93 22.76 -22.55
CA ALA A 318 3.79 21.88 -21.76
C ALA A 318 5.26 21.96 -22.23
N GLN A 319 6.18 22.22 -21.30
CA GLN A 319 7.62 22.28 -21.52
C GLN A 319 8.33 21.35 -20.54
N THR A 320 8.25 20.05 -20.83
CA THR A 320 8.79 18.96 -19.99
C THR A 320 9.30 17.81 -20.85
N SER A 321 10.38 17.18 -20.39
CA SER A 321 10.93 15.98 -21.05
C SER A 321 9.94 14.82 -21.10
N LEU A 322 8.95 14.78 -20.18
CA LEU A 322 7.93 13.71 -20.22
C LEU A 322 7.09 13.77 -21.50
N CYS A 323 6.71 14.98 -21.92
CA CYS A 323 5.97 15.18 -23.17
C CYS A 323 6.88 14.93 -24.37
N ASP A 324 8.10 15.45 -24.34
CA ASP A 324 9.09 15.26 -25.40
C ASP A 324 9.38 13.78 -25.63
N ASN A 325 9.62 13.01 -24.56
CA ASN A 325 9.86 11.58 -24.63
C ASN A 325 8.63 10.81 -25.12
N SER A 326 7.44 11.13 -24.59
CA SER A 326 6.20 10.43 -24.96
C SER A 326 5.81 10.65 -26.42
N THR A 327 6.10 11.83 -26.97
CA THR A 327 5.65 12.26 -28.31
C THR A 327 6.79 12.37 -29.34
N ALA A 328 8.01 11.96 -28.97
CA ALA A 328 9.23 12.16 -29.73
C ALA A 328 9.37 13.62 -30.21
N ASP A 329 9.51 14.55 -29.26
CA ASP A 329 9.62 16.00 -29.48
C ASP A 329 8.45 16.57 -30.30
N GLY A 330 7.24 16.05 -30.06
CA GLY A 330 6.01 16.43 -30.78
C GLY A 330 5.92 15.89 -32.22
N THR A 331 6.86 15.07 -32.68
CA THR A 331 6.82 14.50 -34.05
C THR A 331 5.83 13.35 -34.19
N LEU A 332 5.52 12.65 -33.09
CA LEU A 332 4.49 11.62 -33.02
C LEU A 332 3.19 12.25 -32.50
N LEU A 333 2.27 12.45 -33.43
CA LEU A 333 0.93 12.94 -33.13
C LEU A 333 -0.01 11.78 -32.79
N GLY A 334 -0.87 12.00 -31.81
CA GLY A 334 -1.93 11.04 -31.45
C GLY A 334 -1.44 9.82 -30.66
N VAL A 335 -0.33 9.95 -29.91
CA VAL A 335 -0.01 8.97 -28.87
C VAL A 335 -1.12 9.05 -27.83
N THR A 336 -1.70 7.90 -27.46
CA THR A 336 -2.79 7.82 -26.49
C THR A 336 -2.26 7.55 -25.09
N PHE A 337 -3.03 7.89 -24.05
CA PHE A 337 -2.59 7.81 -22.66
C PHE A 337 -2.21 6.38 -22.20
N ASP A 338 -2.75 5.36 -22.87
CA ASP A 338 -2.53 3.93 -22.67
C ASP A 338 -1.45 3.35 -23.59
N ASP A 339 -0.72 4.19 -24.32
CA ASP A 339 0.42 3.75 -25.11
C ASP A 339 1.65 3.51 -24.21
N PRO A 340 2.40 2.41 -24.36
CA PRO A 340 3.63 2.14 -23.60
C PRO A 340 4.74 3.19 -23.73
N ARG A 341 4.63 4.10 -24.71
CA ARG A 341 5.53 5.25 -24.84
C ARG A 341 5.18 6.39 -23.88
N SER A 342 3.96 6.44 -23.34
CA SER A 342 3.55 7.48 -22.43
C SER A 342 4.30 7.37 -21.11
N GLU A 343 5.02 8.42 -20.71
CA GLU A 343 5.69 8.47 -19.41
C GLU A 343 4.72 8.84 -18.25
N PHE A 344 3.43 8.99 -18.55
CA PHE A 344 2.37 9.26 -17.56
C PHE A 344 1.64 7.97 -17.21
N ASP A 345 2.33 7.02 -16.61
CA ASP A 345 1.88 5.64 -16.35
C ASP A 345 1.86 5.29 -14.84
N GLY A 346 2.27 6.23 -13.97
CA GLY A 346 2.32 6.05 -12.53
C GLY A 346 3.35 5.04 -12.03
N VAL A 347 4.31 4.59 -12.84
CA VAL A 347 5.27 3.54 -12.43
C VAL A 347 6.35 4.02 -11.46
N GLN A 348 6.49 5.34 -11.28
CA GLN A 348 7.40 5.93 -10.31
C GLN A 348 6.64 6.20 -9.02
N ARG A 349 6.94 5.40 -7.98
CA ARG A 349 6.20 5.42 -6.71
C ARG A 349 7.15 5.33 -5.54
N PHE A 350 6.71 5.82 -4.39
CA PHE A 350 7.40 5.59 -3.13
C PHE A 350 6.43 5.64 -1.96
N VAL A 351 6.85 5.09 -0.83
CA VAL A 351 6.06 5.08 0.40
C VAL A 351 6.87 5.71 1.52
N ASP A 352 6.28 6.70 2.20
CA ASP A 352 6.82 7.21 3.46
C ASP A 352 6.24 6.38 4.61
N ILE A 353 7.10 5.70 5.37
CA ILE A 353 6.68 4.87 6.51
C ILE A 353 6.58 5.75 7.75
N ASN A 354 5.38 6.17 8.14
CA ASN A 354 5.21 7.09 9.28
C ASN A 354 4.33 6.52 10.39
N SER A 355 4.67 6.91 11.62
CA SER A 355 3.88 6.77 12.84
C SER A 355 3.32 5.36 13.05
N ASN A 356 4.19 4.44 13.46
CA ASN A 356 3.79 3.08 13.84
C ASN A 356 3.70 2.97 15.37
N ARG A 357 2.49 2.74 15.88
CA ARG A 357 2.22 2.69 17.31
C ARG A 357 1.38 1.47 17.69
N ILE A 358 1.78 0.80 18.75
CA ILE A 358 1.08 -0.31 19.40
C ILE A 358 0.74 0.11 20.84
N THR A 359 -0.48 -0.19 21.27
CA THR A 359 -0.90 -0.06 22.67
C THR A 359 -1.70 -1.32 23.05
N ASN A 360 -0.98 -2.43 23.21
CA ASN A 360 -1.53 -3.78 23.33
C ASN A 360 -0.77 -4.63 24.40
N ALA A 361 -0.09 -4.02 25.37
CA ALA A 361 0.72 -4.75 26.36
C ALA A 361 -0.05 -5.83 27.16
N ASP A 362 -1.34 -5.64 27.42
CA ASP A 362 -2.18 -6.58 28.16
C ASP A 362 -3.13 -7.41 27.24
N GLY A 363 -3.02 -7.25 25.92
CA GLY A 363 -3.90 -7.90 24.95
C GLY A 363 -3.30 -9.14 24.29
N PRO A 364 -4.11 -9.96 23.59
CA PRO A 364 -3.61 -11.04 22.76
C PRO A 364 -2.80 -10.51 21.56
N ASP A 365 -2.04 -11.41 20.96
CA ASP A 365 -1.31 -11.18 19.71
C ASP A 365 -2.22 -11.23 18.47
N VAL A 366 -3.40 -11.85 18.59
CA VAL A 366 -4.38 -12.00 17.52
C VAL A 366 -5.67 -11.28 17.85
N TRP A 367 -6.12 -10.47 16.90
CA TRP A 367 -7.40 -9.76 16.94
C TRP A 367 -8.19 -10.02 15.67
N TYR A 368 -9.51 -9.98 15.74
CA TYR A 368 -10.41 -10.00 14.60
C TYR A 368 -11.15 -8.67 14.58
N SER A 369 -10.90 -7.84 13.58
CA SER A 369 -11.56 -6.53 13.41
C SER A 369 -12.57 -6.57 12.28
N ASP A 370 -13.48 -5.61 12.23
CA ASP A 370 -14.23 -5.37 11.01
C ASP A 370 -13.29 -4.86 9.89
N PRO A 371 -13.76 -4.82 8.63
CA PRO A 371 -12.93 -4.41 7.50
C PRO A 371 -12.38 -2.99 7.60
N PHE A 372 -12.93 -2.12 8.46
CA PHE A 372 -12.45 -0.76 8.69
C PHE A 372 -11.51 -0.65 9.91
N GLY A 373 -11.07 -1.80 10.46
CA GLY A 373 -10.19 -1.85 11.63
C GLY A 373 -10.90 -1.53 12.95
N LYS A 374 -12.24 -1.52 13.00
CA LYS A 374 -12.99 -1.25 14.23
C LYS A 374 -13.52 -2.56 14.83
N ASN A 375 -14.16 -2.46 16.00
CA ASN A 375 -14.83 -3.59 16.66
C ASN A 375 -13.92 -4.82 16.85
N ALA A 376 -12.63 -4.60 17.12
CA ALA A 376 -11.66 -5.68 17.31
C ALA A 376 -12.01 -6.52 18.54
N ARG A 377 -12.03 -7.85 18.35
CA ARG A 377 -12.36 -8.89 19.34
C ARG A 377 -11.36 -10.04 19.26
N THR A 378 -11.37 -10.92 20.25
CA THR A 378 -10.47 -12.09 20.31
C THR A 378 -11.01 -13.31 19.55
N GLU A 379 -12.28 -13.28 19.16
CA GLU A 379 -12.95 -14.35 18.41
C GLU A 379 -13.39 -13.83 17.02
N PRO A 380 -13.32 -14.67 15.98
CA PRO A 380 -13.77 -14.30 14.64
C PRO A 380 -15.28 -14.06 14.59
N PHE A 381 -15.71 -13.22 13.64
CA PHE A 381 -17.12 -12.96 13.36
C PHE A 381 -17.34 -12.79 11.84
N PRO A 382 -18.58 -12.83 11.34
CA PRO A 382 -18.84 -12.69 9.89
C PRO A 382 -18.25 -11.39 9.33
N GLY A 383 -17.39 -11.52 8.31
CA GLY A 383 -16.69 -10.39 7.69
C GLY A 383 -15.54 -9.83 8.51
N SER A 384 -15.13 -10.48 9.60
CA SER A 384 -13.96 -10.06 10.37
C SER A 384 -12.66 -10.40 9.65
N ILE A 385 -11.68 -9.50 9.71
CA ILE A 385 -10.32 -9.72 9.25
C ILE A 385 -9.43 -10.00 10.45
N ARG A 386 -8.66 -11.08 10.38
CA ARG A 386 -7.62 -11.42 11.37
C ARG A 386 -6.46 -10.43 11.25
N GLN A 387 -6.08 -9.83 12.37
CA GLN A 387 -4.95 -8.93 12.56
C GLN A 387 -3.95 -9.59 13.51
N VAL A 388 -2.65 -9.44 13.26
CA VAL A 388 -1.59 -9.81 14.22
C VAL A 388 -0.95 -8.54 14.74
N ILE A 389 -0.92 -8.36 16.06
CA ILE A 389 -0.41 -7.16 16.73
C ILE A 389 0.34 -7.62 17.97
N ALA A 390 1.64 -7.31 18.08
CA ALA A 390 2.45 -7.71 19.23
C ALA A 390 1.82 -7.30 20.57
N THR A 391 1.96 -8.14 21.59
CA THR A 391 1.56 -7.88 22.97
C THR A 391 2.59 -6.96 23.66
N ILE A 392 2.65 -5.71 23.19
CA ILE A 392 3.53 -4.67 23.73
C ILE A 392 2.83 -3.32 23.73
N ASP A 393 3.40 -2.36 24.46
CA ASP A 393 3.23 -0.93 24.18
C ASP A 393 4.58 -0.41 23.67
N ASN A 394 4.61 0.19 22.48
CA ASN A 394 5.83 0.85 22.01
C ASN A 394 5.82 2.33 22.42
N ASP A 395 6.18 2.58 23.68
CA ASP A 395 6.18 3.91 24.30
C ASP A 395 7.05 4.93 23.52
N ILE A 396 8.08 4.45 22.84
CA ILE A 396 8.86 5.22 21.86
C ILE A 396 8.22 5.03 20.49
N VAL A 397 7.42 6.00 20.07
CA VAL A 397 6.72 5.91 18.77
C VAL A 397 7.74 5.95 17.64
N LEU A 398 7.64 4.97 16.74
CA LEU A 398 8.38 4.98 15.48
C LEU A 398 7.79 6.08 14.59
N GLU A 399 8.41 7.26 14.62
CA GLU A 399 7.85 8.48 14.04
C GLU A 399 7.85 8.45 12.51
N SER A 400 8.99 8.08 11.92
CA SER A 400 9.16 8.00 10.47
C SER A 400 10.35 7.14 10.09
N GLY A 401 10.22 6.29 9.09
CA GLY A 401 11.32 5.65 8.38
C GLY A 401 11.76 6.46 7.14
N PRO A 402 12.75 5.97 6.39
CA PRO A 402 13.06 6.52 5.07
C PRO A 402 11.90 6.30 4.10
N ALA A 403 11.85 7.13 3.06
CA ALA A 403 11.00 6.86 1.90
C ALA A 403 11.52 5.61 1.17
N ILE A 404 10.69 4.58 1.05
CA ILE A 404 11.00 3.34 0.32
C ILE A 404 10.52 3.48 -1.13
N GLY A 405 11.36 3.11 -2.10
CA GLY A 405 10.99 3.13 -3.52
C GLY A 405 11.34 4.36 -4.35
N ARG A 406 11.77 5.47 -3.73
CA ARG A 406 11.95 6.78 -4.42
C ARG A 406 12.87 6.75 -5.65
N ASN A 407 13.84 5.83 -5.71
CA ASN A 407 14.78 5.70 -6.83
C ASN A 407 14.45 4.51 -7.76
N ARG A 408 13.25 3.95 -7.66
CA ARG A 408 12.81 2.79 -8.44
C ARG A 408 11.88 3.22 -9.56
N ASN A 409 12.01 2.52 -10.68
CA ASN A 409 11.07 2.57 -11.77
C ASN A 409 10.51 1.15 -11.94
N TYR A 410 9.20 1.00 -11.75
CA TYR A 410 8.51 -0.29 -11.87
C TYR A 410 8.04 -0.61 -13.29
N GLY A 411 8.20 0.35 -14.19
CA GLY A 411 7.80 0.23 -15.57
C GLY A 411 8.69 -0.71 -16.37
N GLY A 412 8.29 -0.92 -17.61
CA GLY A 412 9.02 -1.67 -18.61
C GLY A 412 8.52 -1.26 -20.00
N PRO A 413 9.15 -1.74 -21.08
CA PRO A 413 8.81 -1.33 -22.45
C PRO A 413 7.36 -1.58 -22.88
N THR A 414 6.64 -2.37 -22.10
CA THR A 414 5.28 -2.82 -22.36
C THR A 414 4.32 -2.48 -21.22
N VAL A 415 4.77 -1.79 -20.17
CA VAL A 415 3.88 -1.29 -19.12
C VAL A 415 3.24 0.00 -19.61
N HIS A 416 1.93 0.13 -19.43
CA HIS A 416 1.18 1.31 -19.86
C HIS A 416 -0.04 1.51 -18.96
N ALA A 417 -0.68 2.68 -19.04
CA ALA A 417 -1.98 2.86 -18.40
C ALA A 417 -3.03 1.92 -19.05
N PRO A 418 -3.99 1.36 -18.30
CA PRO A 418 -4.21 1.52 -16.87
C PRO A 418 -3.15 0.79 -16.03
N ASN A 419 -2.54 1.53 -15.10
CA ASN A 419 -1.52 1.06 -14.16
C ASN A 419 -1.51 1.89 -12.87
#